data_AF-A0A2V9UNE5-F1
#
_entry.id   AF-A0A2V9UNE5-F1
#
_cell.length_a   1.000
_cell.length_b   1.000
_cell.length_c   1.000
_cell.angle_alpha   90.00
_cell.angle_beta   90.00
_cell.angle_gamma   90.00
#
_symmetry.space_group_name_H-M   'P 1'
#
loop_
_entity.id
_entity.type
_entity.pdbx_description
1 polymer ?
#
loop_
_entity_poly.entity_id
_entity_poly.type
_entity_poly.pdbx_seq_one_letter_code
_entity_poly.pdbx_strand_id
1 'polypeptide(L)'
;MLRTLLNGSANGLLEVARADLKLGRTAEARTEIQHLLDMGQADDALTTAPFDAFHDLTASIAANRAPVSRGSLAWEIPDTALLPEDLDYDAATHRFFVTSVLEKKIVVMDSAGKTTNFATAPDGWPMLALKIDTKHRRVWASEVALEGFTMVAKSDWGRSALVCYELDKGTLLLRIEGPEHSALGDMILSQDGTAIVSDGRAEVSTGRAMARDWSASMGESSFLHKLQPLTPRQDTYSYRTICAASVFWICPRGKYVGCPGMTSSLSTESMASTSGTIPF
;
A
#
# COMPACT_ATOMS: atom_id res chain seq x y z
N MET A 1 -3.83 -30.66 2.45
CA MET A 1 -3.91 -30.30 3.89
C MET A 1 -2.83 -29.31 4.29
N LEU A 2 -1.53 -29.58 4.06
CA LEU A 2 -0.44 -28.64 4.41
C LEU A 2 -0.55 -27.27 3.72
N ARG A 3 -0.84 -27.23 2.41
CA ARG A 3 -1.02 -25.98 1.65
C ARG A 3 -2.05 -25.03 2.27
N THR A 4 -3.17 -25.59 2.76
CA THR A 4 -4.24 -24.84 3.42
C THR A 4 -3.79 -24.25 4.75
N LEU A 5 -2.90 -24.93 5.48
CA LEU A 5 -2.32 -24.42 6.74
C LEU A 5 -1.33 -23.28 6.50
N LEU A 6 -0.67 -23.27 5.34
CA LEU A 6 0.35 -22.28 4.98
C LEU A 6 -0.24 -21.06 4.23
N ASN A 7 -1.57 -20.99 4.09
CA ASN A 7 -2.32 -19.93 3.41
C ASN A 7 -1.79 -19.61 2.00
N GLY A 8 -1.20 -20.58 1.31
CA GLY A 8 -0.61 -20.38 -0.02
C GLY A 8 0.57 -19.40 -0.06
N SER A 9 1.24 -19.16 1.08
CA SER A 9 2.45 -18.31 1.11
C SER A 9 3.55 -18.86 0.20
N ALA A 10 4.30 -17.98 -0.48
CA ALA A 10 5.34 -18.37 -1.42
C ALA A 10 6.40 -19.30 -0.78
N ASN A 11 6.92 -18.91 0.39
CA ASN A 11 7.89 -19.72 1.14
C ASN A 11 7.29 -21.06 1.58
N GLY A 12 6.01 -21.06 1.98
CA GLY A 12 5.31 -22.29 2.34
C GLY A 12 5.20 -23.27 1.15
N LEU A 13 4.87 -22.76 -0.04
CA LEU A 13 4.82 -23.55 -1.27
C LEU A 13 6.19 -24.15 -1.62
N LEU A 14 7.26 -23.37 -1.48
CA LEU A 14 8.62 -23.83 -1.74
C LEU A 14 9.04 -24.98 -0.80
N GLU A 15 8.74 -24.85 0.50
CA GLU A 15 9.09 -25.90 1.48
C GLU A 15 8.21 -27.15 1.34
N VAL A 16 6.94 -27.01 0.96
CA VAL A 16 6.09 -28.16 0.58
C VAL A 16 6.65 -28.86 -0.65
N ALA A 17 7.03 -28.12 -1.70
CA ALA A 17 7.64 -28.68 -2.90
C ALA A 17 8.95 -29.44 -2.57
N ARG A 18 9.78 -28.88 -1.68
CA ARG A 18 11.01 -29.54 -1.19
C ARG A 18 10.70 -30.85 -0.46
N ALA A 19 9.66 -30.86 0.37
CA ALA A 19 9.24 -32.06 1.10
C ALA A 19 8.69 -33.13 0.13
N ASP A 20 7.90 -32.74 -0.86
CA ASP A 20 7.35 -33.66 -1.86
C ASP A 20 8.45 -34.29 -2.73
N LEU A 21 9.48 -33.54 -3.12
CA LEU A 21 10.66 -34.09 -3.80
C LEU A 21 11.38 -35.14 -2.94
N LYS A 22 11.55 -34.89 -1.63
CA LYS A 22 12.15 -35.87 -0.71
C LYS A 22 11.33 -37.16 -0.59
N LEU A 23 10.01 -37.07 -0.80
CA LEU A 23 9.09 -38.21 -0.77
C LEU A 23 8.89 -38.86 -2.15
N GLY A 24 9.59 -38.40 -3.19
CA GLY A 24 9.45 -38.89 -4.57
C GLY A 24 8.19 -38.39 -5.31
N ARG A 25 7.46 -37.45 -4.72
CA ARG A 25 6.20 -36.87 -5.22
C ARG A 25 6.47 -35.73 -6.20
N THR A 26 7.05 -36.07 -7.34
CA THR A 26 7.57 -35.08 -8.30
C THR A 26 6.46 -34.25 -8.95
N ALA A 27 5.28 -34.84 -9.19
CA ALA A 27 4.14 -34.15 -9.82
C ALA A 27 3.52 -33.12 -8.86
N GLU A 28 3.45 -33.44 -7.58
CA GLU A 28 2.97 -32.57 -6.52
C GLU A 28 3.95 -31.40 -6.32
N ALA A 29 5.25 -31.68 -6.24
CA ALA A 29 6.27 -30.64 -6.16
C ALA A 29 6.21 -29.67 -7.36
N ARG A 30 6.04 -30.19 -8.57
CA ARG A 30 5.84 -29.36 -9.78
C ARG A 30 4.63 -28.45 -9.65
N THR A 31 3.53 -28.97 -9.13
CA THR A 31 2.29 -28.20 -8.96
C THR A 31 2.51 -27.01 -8.03
N GLU A 32 3.22 -27.21 -6.91
CA GLU A 32 3.49 -26.12 -5.97
C GLU A 32 4.51 -25.10 -6.51
N ILE A 33 5.51 -25.55 -7.28
CA ILE A 33 6.42 -24.63 -7.97
C ILE A 33 5.66 -23.82 -9.03
N GLN A 34 4.75 -24.43 -9.79
CA GLN A 34 3.93 -23.71 -10.76
C GLN A 34 3.06 -22.66 -10.07
N HIS A 35 2.42 -22.99 -8.94
CA HIS A 35 1.67 -22.00 -8.16
C HIS A 35 2.54 -20.82 -7.71
N LEU A 36 3.77 -21.09 -7.25
CA LEU A 36 4.72 -20.05 -6.88
C LEU A 36 5.06 -19.15 -8.08
N LEU A 37 5.26 -19.74 -9.26
CA LEU A 37 5.53 -18.98 -10.49
C LEU A 37 4.32 -18.17 -10.96
N ASP A 38 3.10 -18.69 -10.83
CA ASP A 38 1.87 -17.98 -11.19
C ASP A 38 1.61 -16.78 -10.27
N MET A 39 2.17 -16.78 -9.05
CA MET A 39 2.21 -15.63 -8.14
C MET A 39 3.25 -14.56 -8.54
N GLY A 40 3.95 -14.75 -9.66
CA GLY A 40 5.01 -13.87 -10.12
C GLY A 40 6.29 -13.96 -9.29
N GLN A 41 6.46 -15.03 -8.49
CA GLN A 41 7.65 -15.21 -7.67
C GLN A 41 8.77 -15.81 -8.51
N ALA A 42 10.00 -15.45 -8.17
CA ALA A 42 11.20 -16.10 -8.66
C ALA A 42 12.16 -16.25 -7.48
N ASP A 43 12.61 -17.47 -7.23
CA ASP A 43 13.54 -17.80 -6.15
C ASP A 43 14.78 -18.47 -6.75
N ASP A 44 15.97 -18.12 -6.26
CA ASP A 44 17.24 -18.71 -6.70
C ASP A 44 17.29 -20.21 -6.36
N ALA A 45 16.63 -20.63 -5.28
CA ALA A 45 16.54 -22.02 -4.86
C ALA A 45 16.01 -22.93 -5.98
N LEU A 46 15.08 -22.43 -6.82
CA LEU A 46 14.50 -23.19 -7.94
C LEU A 46 15.52 -23.56 -9.02
N THR A 47 16.70 -22.93 -9.01
CA THR A 47 17.81 -23.20 -9.95
C THR A 47 18.85 -24.16 -9.39
N THR A 48 18.64 -24.68 -8.18
CA THR A 48 19.59 -25.54 -7.47
C THR A 48 18.91 -26.82 -6.99
N ALA A 49 19.69 -27.86 -6.69
CA ALA A 49 19.15 -29.10 -6.14
C ALA A 49 18.32 -28.86 -4.85
N PRO A 50 17.17 -29.55 -4.69
CA PRO A 50 16.64 -30.59 -5.57
C PRO A 50 15.73 -30.08 -6.71
N PHE A 51 15.59 -28.77 -6.88
CA PHE A 51 14.65 -28.15 -7.83
C PHE A 51 15.20 -28.01 -9.26
N ASP A 52 16.51 -28.14 -9.43
CA ASP A 52 17.20 -28.19 -10.73
C ASP A 52 16.66 -29.28 -11.68
N ALA A 53 15.94 -30.27 -11.16
CA ALA A 53 15.17 -31.24 -11.94
C ALA A 53 14.10 -30.60 -12.87
N PHE A 54 13.58 -29.41 -12.53
CA PHE A 54 12.53 -28.71 -13.26
C PHE A 54 13.06 -27.70 -14.29
N HIS A 55 14.02 -28.12 -15.11
CA HIS A 55 14.66 -27.30 -16.15
C HIS A 55 13.69 -26.68 -17.16
N ASP A 56 12.52 -27.28 -17.37
CA ASP A 56 11.49 -26.75 -18.26
C ASP A 56 10.81 -25.47 -17.70
N LEU A 57 10.95 -25.21 -16.40
CA LEU A 57 10.40 -24.01 -15.74
C LEU A 57 11.37 -22.81 -15.75
N THR A 58 12.61 -22.97 -16.24
CA THR A 58 13.63 -21.91 -16.24
C THR A 58 13.16 -20.66 -17.00
N ALA A 59 12.40 -20.82 -18.09
CA ALA A 59 11.84 -19.68 -18.83
C ALA A 59 10.85 -18.86 -17.98
N SER A 60 9.98 -19.53 -17.22
CA SER A 60 9.02 -18.88 -16.31
C SER A 60 9.72 -18.17 -15.15
N ILE A 61 10.76 -18.80 -14.58
CA ILE A 61 11.60 -18.18 -13.54
C ILE A 61 12.25 -16.90 -14.08
N ALA A 62 12.84 -16.95 -15.29
CA ALA A 62 13.45 -15.80 -15.92
C ALA A 62 12.42 -14.69 -16.24
N ALA A 63 11.23 -15.06 -16.71
CA ALA A 63 10.14 -14.12 -16.97
C ALA A 63 9.69 -13.37 -15.71
N ASN A 64 9.57 -14.06 -14.57
CA ASN A 64 9.21 -13.45 -13.30
C ASN A 64 10.31 -12.54 -12.72
N ARG A 65 11.58 -12.74 -13.11
CA ARG A 65 12.68 -11.82 -12.76
C ARG A 65 12.75 -10.58 -13.61
N ALA A 66 12.17 -10.62 -14.82
CA ALA A 66 12.21 -9.48 -15.72
C ALA A 66 11.46 -8.30 -15.08
N PRO A 67 12.10 -7.14 -14.87
CA PRO A 67 11.42 -5.98 -14.33
C PRO A 67 10.27 -5.56 -15.24
N VAL A 68 9.06 -5.52 -14.69
CA VAL A 68 7.89 -5.00 -15.40
C VAL A 68 7.70 -3.55 -15.00
N SER A 69 8.11 -2.62 -15.87
CA SER A 69 7.79 -1.19 -15.73
C SER A 69 6.72 -0.81 -16.74
N ARG A 70 5.50 -0.56 -16.26
CA ARG A 70 4.38 -0.04 -17.08
C ARG A 70 4.02 1.40 -16.75
N GLY A 71 4.64 1.97 -15.73
CA GLY A 71 4.30 3.30 -15.30
C GLY A 71 5.14 4.36 -16.01
N SER A 72 4.58 5.55 -16.14
CA SER A 72 5.26 6.76 -16.59
C SER A 72 5.45 7.72 -15.42
N LEU A 73 6.53 8.50 -15.44
CA LEU A 73 6.71 9.59 -14.47
C LEU A 73 5.50 10.51 -14.55
N ALA A 74 4.82 10.70 -13.42
CA ALA A 74 3.71 11.64 -13.34
C ALA A 74 4.22 13.01 -12.90
N TRP A 75 4.91 13.08 -11.75
CA TRP A 75 5.55 14.29 -11.23
C TRP A 75 6.77 13.96 -10.39
N GLU A 76 7.55 14.98 -10.07
CA GLU A 76 8.71 14.91 -9.18
C GLU A 76 8.51 15.89 -8.01
N ILE A 77 8.75 15.41 -6.78
CA ILE A 77 8.75 16.27 -5.59
C ILE A 77 10.20 16.70 -5.36
N PRO A 78 10.54 18.00 -5.52
CA PRO A 78 11.91 18.46 -5.39
C PRO A 78 12.42 18.46 -3.93
N ASP A 79 11.50 18.37 -2.96
CA ASP A 79 11.83 18.37 -1.54
C ASP A 79 12.38 17.02 -1.08
N THR A 80 13.71 16.92 -0.99
CA THR A 80 14.39 15.72 -0.52
C THR A 80 14.20 15.46 0.98
N ALA A 81 13.75 16.46 1.75
CA ALA A 81 13.50 16.31 3.18
C ALA A 81 12.13 15.68 3.46
N LEU A 82 11.23 15.58 2.47
CA LEU A 82 9.85 15.12 2.69
C LEU A 82 9.78 13.69 3.24
N LEU A 83 10.67 12.77 2.85
CA LEU A 83 10.53 11.31 3.09
C LEU A 83 9.06 10.85 3.03
N PRO A 84 8.52 10.68 1.82
CA PRO A 84 7.11 10.38 1.64
C PRO A 84 6.76 8.96 2.10
N GLU A 85 5.57 8.80 2.65
CA GLU A 85 5.08 7.51 3.17
C GLU A 85 3.88 6.99 2.37
N ASP A 86 2.72 7.66 2.43
CA ASP A 86 1.50 7.30 1.71
C ASP A 86 1.13 8.39 0.68
N LEU A 87 0.31 7.99 -0.30
CA LEU A 87 -0.16 8.82 -1.40
C LEU A 87 -1.63 8.49 -1.68
N ASP A 88 -2.46 9.52 -1.83
CA ASP A 88 -3.82 9.36 -2.34
C ASP A 88 -4.21 10.48 -3.32
N TYR A 89 -5.22 10.23 -4.16
CA TYR A 89 -5.64 11.10 -5.25
C TYR A 89 -7.09 11.55 -5.11
N ASP A 90 -7.31 12.86 -5.02
CA ASP A 90 -8.64 13.47 -5.11
C ASP A 90 -8.99 13.67 -6.59
N ALA A 91 -9.79 12.74 -7.13
CA ALA A 91 -10.25 12.79 -8.51
C ALA A 91 -11.18 13.98 -8.81
N ALA A 92 -11.78 14.64 -7.80
CA ALA A 92 -12.64 15.80 -8.03
C ALA A 92 -11.83 17.07 -8.28
N THR A 93 -10.68 17.21 -7.62
CA THR A 93 -9.82 18.40 -7.73
C THR A 93 -8.51 18.16 -8.47
N HIS A 94 -8.26 16.91 -8.87
CA HIS A 94 -7.06 16.47 -9.55
C HIS A 94 -5.79 16.78 -8.74
N ARG A 95 -5.86 16.51 -7.43
CA ARG A 95 -4.78 16.76 -6.48
C ARG A 95 -4.29 15.47 -5.85
N PHE A 96 -2.98 15.36 -5.68
CA PHE A 96 -2.34 14.29 -4.95
C PHE A 96 -2.00 14.76 -3.55
N PHE A 97 -2.28 13.93 -2.56
CA PHE A 97 -1.95 14.17 -1.17
C PHE A 97 -0.88 13.17 -0.76
N VAL A 98 0.16 13.64 -0.06
CA VAL A 98 1.30 12.82 0.35
C VAL A 98 1.63 13.10 1.81
N THR A 99 1.75 12.05 2.61
CA THR A 99 2.23 12.15 3.99
C THR A 99 3.75 12.16 4.04
N SER A 100 4.28 12.80 5.08
CA SER A 100 5.71 12.97 5.32
C SER A 100 6.10 12.44 6.69
N VAL A 101 7.08 11.54 6.71
CA VAL A 101 7.66 11.00 7.94
C VAL A 101 8.57 12.04 8.61
N LEU A 102 9.45 12.67 7.84
CA LEU A 102 10.47 13.58 8.37
C LEU A 102 9.91 14.96 8.70
N GLU A 103 9.11 15.53 7.79
CA GLU A 103 8.55 16.88 7.95
C GLU A 103 7.21 16.89 8.67
N LYS A 104 6.64 15.71 8.99
CA LYS A 104 5.47 15.55 9.90
C LYS A 104 4.27 16.36 9.41
N LYS A 105 3.98 16.24 8.12
CA LYS A 105 2.96 17.01 7.43
C LYS A 105 2.35 16.23 6.27
N ILE A 106 1.22 16.72 5.78
CA ILE A 106 0.65 16.34 4.50
C ILE A 106 0.97 17.47 3.52
N VAL A 107 1.50 17.12 2.36
CA VAL A 107 1.62 18.03 1.22
C VAL A 107 0.58 17.68 0.17
N VAL A 108 0.14 18.69 -0.57
CA VAL A 108 -0.72 18.53 -1.73
C VAL A 108 0.01 18.98 -2.98
N MET A 109 -0.16 18.25 -4.06
CA MET A 109 0.33 18.56 -5.39
C MET A 109 -0.84 18.74 -6.33
N ASP A 110 -0.86 19.84 -7.07
CA ASP A 110 -1.85 20.06 -8.13
C ASP A 110 -1.38 19.47 -9.48
N SER A 111 -2.27 19.51 -10.47
CA SER A 111 -2.00 19.03 -11.83
C SER A 111 -0.86 19.76 -12.54
N ALA A 112 -0.46 20.95 -12.09
CA ALA A 112 0.69 21.70 -12.60
C ALA A 112 2.01 21.30 -11.91
N GLY A 113 1.97 20.36 -10.95
CA GLY A 113 3.13 19.92 -10.18
C GLY A 113 3.52 20.89 -9.06
N LYS A 114 2.65 21.86 -8.72
CA LYS A 114 2.93 22.77 -7.60
C LYS A 114 2.63 22.07 -6.28
N THR A 115 3.64 21.99 -5.43
CA THR A 115 3.53 21.43 -4.08
C THR A 115 3.25 22.52 -3.05
N THR A 116 2.28 22.29 -2.16
CA THR A 116 1.99 23.17 -1.01
C THR A 116 1.72 22.34 0.25
N ASN A 117 2.01 22.91 1.42
CA ASN A 117 1.62 22.29 2.69
C ASN A 117 0.09 22.28 2.81
N PHE A 118 -0.49 21.13 3.16
CA PHE A 118 -1.92 20.98 3.39
C PHE A 118 -2.27 21.00 4.88
N ALA A 119 -1.60 20.16 5.67
CA ALA A 119 -1.81 20.07 7.11
C ALA A 119 -0.53 19.59 7.81
N THR A 120 -0.37 19.91 9.08
CA THR A 120 0.72 19.41 9.93
C THR A 120 0.20 18.42 10.96
N ALA A 121 1.05 17.48 11.37
CA ALA A 121 0.80 16.57 12.47
C ALA A 121 0.56 17.36 13.77
N PRO A 122 -0.59 17.20 14.46
CA PRO A 122 -0.91 17.94 15.68
C PRO A 122 0.12 17.80 16.79
N ASP A 123 0.66 16.59 16.99
CA ASP A 123 1.68 16.33 18.01
C ASP A 123 3.10 16.38 17.45
N GLY A 124 3.25 16.73 16.16
CA GLY A 124 4.53 16.75 15.49
C GLY A 124 5.17 15.37 15.37
N TRP A 125 4.36 14.31 15.24
CA TRP A 125 4.82 12.96 14.97
C TRP A 125 4.83 12.67 13.46
N PRO A 126 5.66 11.71 13.00
CA PRO A 126 5.62 11.22 11.63
C PRO A 126 4.21 10.89 11.14
N MET A 127 3.85 11.34 9.95
CA MET A 127 2.58 10.98 9.32
C MET A 127 2.79 9.77 8.41
N LEU A 128 1.94 8.75 8.57
CA LEU A 128 2.03 7.48 7.83
C LEU A 128 0.82 7.36 6.88
N ALA A 129 -0.15 6.52 7.24
CA ALA A 129 -1.34 6.24 6.43
C ALA A 129 -2.12 7.49 6.02
N LEU A 130 -2.77 7.43 4.85
CA LEU A 130 -3.56 8.50 4.25
C LEU A 130 -4.71 7.94 3.41
N LYS A 131 -5.93 8.45 3.62
CA LYS A 131 -7.05 8.25 2.69
C LYS A 131 -7.95 9.47 2.53
N ILE A 132 -8.42 9.68 1.31
CA ILE A 132 -9.33 10.75 0.94
C ILE A 132 -10.76 10.21 0.88
N ASP A 133 -11.62 10.74 1.74
CA ASP A 133 -13.06 10.54 1.68
C ASP A 133 -13.69 11.68 0.89
N THR A 134 -13.72 11.52 -0.43
CA THR A 134 -14.26 12.54 -1.34
C THR A 134 -15.75 12.81 -1.06
N LYS A 135 -16.52 11.76 -0.70
CA LYS A 135 -17.97 11.85 -0.46
C LYS A 135 -18.28 12.74 0.73
N HIS A 136 -17.51 12.64 1.81
CA HIS A 136 -17.72 13.42 3.03
C HIS A 136 -16.78 14.62 3.15
N ARG A 137 -15.98 14.91 2.11
CA ARG A 137 -14.99 16.01 2.06
C ARG A 137 -13.96 15.94 3.21
N ARG A 138 -13.40 14.75 3.46
CA ARG A 138 -12.44 14.51 4.54
C ARG A 138 -11.12 13.91 4.04
N VAL A 139 -10.05 14.19 4.77
CA VAL A 139 -8.76 13.51 4.64
C VAL A 139 -8.45 12.85 5.97
N TRP A 140 -8.38 11.53 5.97
CA TRP A 140 -7.92 10.75 7.11
C TRP A 140 -6.42 10.51 6.99
N ALA A 141 -5.70 10.66 8.10
CA ALA A 141 -4.30 10.29 8.18
C ALA A 141 -3.96 9.75 9.57
N SER A 142 -2.89 8.97 9.69
CA SER A 142 -2.32 8.63 11.00
C SER A 142 -1.07 9.46 11.28
N GLU A 143 -0.87 9.79 12.55
CA GLU A 143 0.44 10.20 13.06
C GLU A 143 0.92 9.20 14.11
N VAL A 144 2.21 8.86 14.07
CA VAL A 144 2.78 7.78 14.88
C VAL A 144 4.10 8.20 15.49
N ALA A 145 4.17 8.15 16.82
CA ALA A 145 5.39 8.32 17.58
C ALA A 145 6.28 7.06 17.47
N LEU A 146 6.94 6.91 16.32
CA LEU A 146 7.79 5.76 16.00
C LEU A 146 8.89 5.55 17.07
N GLU A 147 8.84 4.41 17.75
CA GLU A 147 9.83 4.05 18.77
C GLU A 147 11.22 3.81 18.17
N GLY A 148 12.25 4.25 18.87
CA GLY A 148 13.64 4.09 18.43
C GLY A 148 14.09 5.14 17.41
N PHE A 149 13.19 6.02 16.97
CA PHE A 149 13.52 7.09 16.03
C PHE A 149 13.82 8.40 16.77
N THR A 150 14.91 9.07 16.40
CA THR A 150 15.38 10.31 17.03
C THR A 150 14.50 11.52 16.75
N MET A 151 13.64 11.45 15.72
CA MET A 151 12.71 12.52 15.35
C MET A 151 11.49 12.65 16.27
N VAL A 152 11.31 11.71 17.21
CA VAL A 152 10.21 11.64 18.17
C VAL A 152 10.79 11.58 19.58
N ALA A 153 10.19 12.34 20.51
CA ALA A 153 10.61 12.30 21.90
C ALA A 153 10.38 10.91 22.50
N LYS A 154 11.34 10.41 23.27
CA LYS A 154 11.25 9.07 23.89
C LYS A 154 10.02 8.89 24.78
N SER A 155 9.51 9.97 25.37
CA SER A 155 8.28 9.98 26.16
C SER A 155 7.01 9.68 25.36
N ASP A 156 7.05 9.89 24.05
CA ASP A 156 5.89 9.66 23.18
C ASP A 156 5.92 8.31 22.48
N TRP A 157 7.03 7.57 22.56
CA TRP A 157 7.22 6.33 21.81
C TRP A 157 6.07 5.32 22.00
N GLY A 158 5.59 4.77 20.88
CA GLY A 158 4.49 3.81 20.86
C GLY A 158 3.11 4.43 20.98
N ARG A 159 3.00 5.77 20.93
CA ARG A 159 1.71 6.46 20.77
C ARG A 159 1.40 6.64 19.29
N SER A 160 0.11 6.65 18.97
CA SER A 160 -0.35 7.00 17.64
C SER A 160 -1.74 7.64 17.73
N ALA A 161 -2.15 8.32 16.67
CA ALA A 161 -3.49 8.84 16.55
C ALA A 161 -3.97 8.78 15.10
N LEU A 162 -5.28 8.61 14.94
CA LEU A 162 -5.98 8.85 13.69
C LEU A 162 -6.50 10.28 13.71
N VAL A 163 -6.14 11.06 12.69
CA VAL A 163 -6.55 12.45 12.52
C VAL A 163 -7.39 12.59 11.25
N CYS A 164 -8.38 13.47 11.30
CA CYS A 164 -9.24 13.79 10.17
C CYS A 164 -9.20 15.29 9.91
N TYR A 165 -8.98 15.66 8.66
CA TYR A 165 -8.98 17.05 8.19
C TYR A 165 -10.10 17.31 7.20
N GLU A 166 -10.54 18.56 7.10
CA GLU A 166 -11.40 19.07 6.03
C GLU A 166 -10.62 19.10 4.71
N LEU A 167 -11.11 18.41 3.68
CA LEU A 167 -10.41 18.21 2.40
C LEU A 167 -10.13 19.51 1.62
N ASP A 168 -10.90 20.55 1.87
CA ASP A 168 -10.76 21.84 1.19
C ASP A 168 -9.67 22.72 1.80
N LYS A 169 -9.52 22.69 3.13
CA LYS A 169 -8.71 23.67 3.88
C LYS A 169 -7.59 23.08 4.72
N GLY A 170 -7.62 21.77 4.99
CA GLY A 170 -6.67 21.16 5.92
C GLY A 170 -6.98 21.46 7.39
N THR A 171 -8.19 21.95 7.70
CA THR A 171 -8.63 22.19 9.08
C THR A 171 -8.79 20.85 9.82
N LEU A 172 -8.17 20.67 10.99
CA LEU A 172 -8.38 19.49 11.81
C LEU A 172 -9.83 19.43 12.31
N LEU A 173 -10.53 18.35 11.99
CA LEU A 173 -11.93 18.11 12.34
C LEU A 173 -12.07 17.16 13.54
N LEU A 174 -11.24 16.12 13.56
CA LEU A 174 -11.32 15.04 14.56
C LEU A 174 -9.95 14.46 14.80
N ARG A 175 -9.74 14.02 16.04
CA ARG A 175 -8.61 13.24 16.49
C ARG A 175 -9.12 12.08 17.34
N ILE A 176 -8.58 10.89 17.09
CA ILE A 176 -8.86 9.67 17.84
C ILE A 176 -7.52 9.10 18.27
N GLU A 177 -7.29 9.00 19.59
CA GLU A 177 -6.10 8.35 20.12
C GLU A 177 -6.11 6.86 19.74
N GLY A 178 -4.96 6.37 19.28
CA GLY A 178 -4.73 4.95 19.06
C GLY A 178 -4.58 4.19 20.38
N PRO A 179 -4.62 2.85 20.34
CA PRO A 179 -4.30 2.02 21.49
C PRO A 179 -2.89 2.32 22.02
N GLU A 180 -2.65 2.05 23.30
CA GLU A 180 -1.29 2.07 23.85
C GLU A 180 -0.38 1.12 23.06
N HIS A 181 0.86 1.55 22.80
CA HIS A 181 1.88 0.79 22.07
C HIS A 181 1.52 0.42 20.62
N SER A 182 0.74 1.26 19.94
CA SER A 182 0.33 1.04 18.55
C SER A 182 1.21 1.79 17.54
N ALA A 183 1.28 1.26 16.32
CA ALA A 183 1.82 1.94 15.15
C ALA A 183 0.84 1.84 13.98
N LEU A 184 -0.09 2.79 13.92
CA LEU A 184 -1.12 2.88 12.88
C LEU A 184 -0.49 3.19 11.52
N GLY A 185 -0.22 2.14 10.73
CA GLY A 185 0.70 2.20 9.58
C GLY A 185 0.04 2.30 8.22
N ASP A 186 -1.11 1.66 8.01
CA ASP A 186 -1.84 1.68 6.73
C ASP A 186 -3.34 1.75 7.01
N MET A 187 -4.13 2.34 6.12
CA MET A 187 -5.57 2.45 6.29
C MET A 187 -6.35 2.25 5.00
N ILE A 188 -7.62 1.84 5.15
CA ILE A 188 -8.62 1.85 4.09
C ILE A 188 -9.89 2.52 4.61
N LEU A 189 -10.76 2.94 3.69
CA LEU A 189 -12.09 3.42 4.03
C LEU A 189 -13.12 2.36 3.62
N SER A 190 -14.11 2.11 4.48
CA SER A 190 -15.33 1.41 4.09
C SER A 190 -16.24 2.31 3.25
N GLN A 191 -17.32 1.74 2.70
CA GLN A 191 -18.26 2.44 1.81
C GLN A 191 -18.96 3.65 2.45
N ASP A 192 -19.10 3.65 3.78
CA ASP A 192 -19.67 4.74 4.57
C ASP A 192 -18.64 5.77 5.03
N GLY A 193 -17.36 5.59 4.69
CA GLY A 193 -16.28 6.49 5.09
C GLY A 193 -15.63 6.17 6.44
N THR A 194 -15.99 5.04 7.07
CA THR A 194 -15.32 4.59 8.31
C THR A 194 -13.89 4.16 7.98
N ALA A 195 -12.92 4.70 8.73
CA ALA A 195 -11.51 4.34 8.57
C ALA A 195 -11.20 3.02 9.27
N ILE A 196 -10.59 2.08 8.55
CA ILE A 196 -10.07 0.82 9.10
C ILE A 196 -8.55 0.90 8.99
N VAL A 197 -7.87 0.84 10.12
CA VAL A 197 -6.42 1.11 10.21
C VAL A 197 -5.70 -0.12 10.74
N SER A 198 -4.58 -0.45 10.12
CA SER A 198 -3.70 -1.54 10.54
C SER A 198 -2.72 -1.06 11.61
N ASP A 199 -2.47 -1.91 12.60
CA ASP A 199 -1.44 -1.69 13.61
C ASP A 199 -0.24 -2.58 13.33
N GLY A 200 0.89 -1.97 12.94
CA GLY A 200 2.14 -2.68 12.66
C GLY A 200 2.88 -3.17 13.92
N ARG A 201 2.42 -2.77 15.12
CA ARG A 201 2.97 -3.23 16.41
C ARG A 201 2.20 -4.40 17.01
N ALA A 202 0.92 -4.54 16.65
CA ALA A 202 0.12 -5.64 17.15
C ALA A 202 0.78 -6.96 16.74
N GLU A 203 1.25 -7.74 17.72
CA GLU A 203 1.49 -9.18 17.51
C GLU A 203 0.23 -9.72 16.84
N VAL A 204 0.39 -10.46 15.71
CA VAL A 204 -0.70 -10.89 14.82
C VAL A 204 -1.88 -11.43 15.63
N SER A 205 -2.79 -10.52 15.91
CA SER A 205 -4.11 -10.75 16.44
C SER A 205 -4.97 -10.19 15.33
N THR A 206 -5.52 -11.09 14.51
CA THR A 206 -6.50 -10.76 13.50
C THR A 206 -7.50 -9.79 14.11
N GLY A 207 -7.45 -8.53 13.66
CA GLY A 207 -8.12 -7.39 14.26
C GLY A 207 -9.63 -7.57 14.26
N ARG A 208 -10.14 -8.16 15.33
CA ARG A 208 -11.56 -8.07 15.72
C ARG A 208 -11.77 -7.03 16.82
N ALA A 209 -10.75 -6.22 17.11
CA ALA A 209 -10.78 -5.28 18.23
C ALA A 209 -11.25 -3.86 17.86
N MET A 210 -11.06 -3.36 16.65
CA MET A 210 -11.37 -1.93 16.37
C MET A 210 -12.83 -1.65 15.97
N ALA A 211 -13.58 -2.64 15.48
CA ALA A 211 -15.01 -2.43 15.17
C ALA A 211 -15.92 -2.48 16.41
N ARG A 212 -15.47 -3.09 17.52
CA ARG A 212 -16.33 -3.38 18.68
C ARG A 212 -16.50 -2.19 19.61
N ASP A 213 -15.44 -1.43 19.88
CA ASP A 213 -15.53 -0.24 20.74
C ASP A 213 -16.19 0.96 20.05
N TRP A 214 -16.20 1.01 18.72
CA TRP A 214 -16.89 2.05 17.96
C TRP A 214 -18.39 1.80 17.79
N SER A 215 -18.86 0.55 17.81
CA SER A 215 -20.30 0.25 17.88
C SER A 215 -20.90 0.53 19.26
N ALA A 216 -20.08 0.61 20.32
CA ALA A 216 -20.59 0.93 21.65
C ALA A 216 -20.99 2.42 21.78
N SER A 217 -20.41 3.31 20.95
CA SER A 217 -20.84 4.71 20.83
C SER A 217 -21.96 4.91 19.79
N MET A 218 -22.28 3.88 18.98
CA MET A 218 -23.38 3.86 18.01
C MET A 218 -24.03 2.47 18.03
N GLY A 219 -24.96 2.25 18.96
CA GLY A 219 -25.47 0.93 19.31
C GLY A 219 -25.95 0.07 18.13
N GLU A 220 -25.36 -1.12 17.97
CA GLU A 220 -26.03 -2.43 17.98
C GLU A 220 -25.08 -3.58 17.60
N SER A 221 -25.52 -4.80 17.90
CA SER A 221 -24.69 -5.95 18.24
C SER A 221 -24.44 -7.00 17.14
N SER A 222 -23.30 -7.69 17.32
CA SER A 222 -23.06 -9.14 17.13
C SER A 222 -22.70 -9.68 15.74
N PHE A 223 -21.60 -10.44 15.67
CA PHE A 223 -21.53 -11.89 15.35
C PHE A 223 -20.10 -12.32 14.99
N LEU A 224 -19.54 -13.42 15.56
CA LEU A 224 -18.54 -14.38 14.99
C LEU A 224 -17.26 -14.78 15.77
N HIS A 225 -16.81 -15.99 15.43
CA HIS A 225 -16.05 -16.96 16.21
C HIS A 225 -14.52 -16.84 16.14
N LYS A 226 -13.89 -17.57 17.08
CA LYS A 226 -12.46 -17.75 17.40
C LYS A 226 -11.55 -18.10 16.22
N LEU A 227 -10.35 -17.50 16.18
CA LEU A 227 -9.12 -18.07 15.62
C LEU A 227 -7.94 -17.80 16.59
N GLN A 228 -7.05 -18.79 16.75
CA GLN A 228 -5.89 -18.77 17.66
C GLN A 228 -4.62 -18.20 16.98
N PRO A 229 -3.68 -17.60 17.74
CA PRO A 229 -2.53 -16.87 17.18
C PRO A 229 -1.34 -17.77 16.80
N LEU A 230 -0.55 -17.32 15.81
CA LEU A 230 0.77 -17.87 15.45
C LEU A 230 1.86 -16.81 15.67
N THR A 231 3.03 -17.27 16.11
CA THR A 231 4.18 -16.47 16.56
C THR A 231 4.99 -15.81 15.43
N PRO A 232 5.62 -14.63 15.65
CA PRO A 232 6.36 -13.92 14.61
C PRO A 232 7.87 -14.22 14.63
N ARG A 233 8.51 -14.21 13.45
CA ARG A 233 9.94 -13.91 13.32
C ARG A 233 10.25 -13.13 12.04
N GLN A 234 11.22 -12.23 12.20
CA GLN A 234 11.64 -11.15 11.32
C GLN A 234 12.31 -11.65 10.03
N ASP A 235 12.05 -10.98 8.91
CA ASP A 235 13.03 -10.23 8.11
C ASP A 235 12.50 -9.96 6.69
N THR A 236 12.89 -8.80 6.13
CA THR A 236 12.60 -8.21 4.80
C THR A 236 11.24 -7.51 4.59
N TYR A 237 11.30 -6.17 4.54
CA TYR A 237 10.18 -5.33 4.10
C TYR A 237 10.28 -5.07 2.59
N SER A 238 9.25 -5.47 1.84
CA SER A 238 8.96 -4.95 0.51
C SER A 238 7.52 -4.45 0.52
N TYR A 239 7.31 -3.16 0.27
CA TYR A 239 5.97 -2.57 0.25
C TYR A 239 5.37 -2.73 -1.15
N ARG A 240 4.20 -3.39 -1.23
CA ARG A 240 3.34 -3.42 -2.41
C ARG A 240 1.98 -2.85 -2.01
N THR A 241 1.72 -1.60 -2.35
CA THR A 241 0.37 -1.02 -2.23
C THR A 241 -0.45 -1.44 -3.45
N ILE A 242 -1.41 -2.34 -3.24
CA ILE A 242 -2.41 -2.69 -4.27
C ILE A 242 -3.61 -1.77 -4.06
N CYS A 243 -3.59 -0.59 -4.70
CA CYS A 243 -4.83 0.15 -4.92
C CYS A 243 -5.56 -0.51 -6.09
N ALA A 244 -6.81 -0.93 -5.87
CA ALA A 244 -7.69 -1.36 -6.94
C ALA A 244 -7.78 -0.21 -7.97
N ALA A 245 -7.30 -0.50 -9.18
CA ALA A 245 -7.17 0.36 -10.36
C ALA A 245 -5.88 1.20 -10.55
N SER A 246 -4.91 1.25 -9.63
CA SER A 246 -3.60 1.87 -9.91
C SER A 246 -2.51 1.40 -8.95
N VAL A 247 -1.42 0.85 -9.48
CA VAL A 247 -0.22 0.50 -8.69
C VAL A 247 0.76 1.67 -8.78
N PHE A 248 1.04 2.31 -7.65
CA PHE A 248 2.06 3.36 -7.55
C PHE A 248 3.33 2.79 -6.90
N TRP A 249 4.48 3.12 -7.45
CA TRP A 249 5.78 2.72 -6.91
C TRP A 249 6.46 3.93 -6.24
N ILE A 250 6.89 3.75 -4.99
CA ILE A 250 7.70 4.73 -4.25
C ILE A 250 9.17 4.30 -4.41
N CYS A 251 9.94 5.07 -5.16
CA CYS A 251 11.38 4.87 -5.29
C CYS A 251 12.11 5.74 -4.24
N PRO A 252 13.16 5.24 -3.55
CA PRO A 252 13.94 6.03 -2.57
C PRO A 252 14.71 7.24 -3.14
N ARG A 253 14.45 7.62 -4.40
CA ARG A 253 14.96 8.82 -5.07
C ARG A 253 13.87 9.82 -5.52
N GLY A 254 12.69 9.81 -4.88
CA GLY A 254 11.68 10.87 -5.07
C GLY A 254 10.95 10.86 -6.41
N LYS A 255 10.90 9.72 -7.12
CA LYS A 255 10.17 9.59 -8.40
C LYS A 255 8.90 8.78 -8.22
N TYR A 256 7.76 9.38 -8.58
CA TYR A 256 6.45 8.75 -8.56
C TYR A 256 6.02 8.37 -9.97
N VAL A 257 5.52 7.15 -10.09
CA VAL A 257 5.17 6.58 -11.38
C VAL A 257 3.66 6.32 -11.44
N GLY A 258 2.96 7.01 -12.34
CA GLY A 258 1.52 6.86 -12.60
C GLY A 258 1.22 5.99 -13.83
N CYS A 259 0.00 5.48 -13.93
CA CYS A 259 -0.46 4.60 -15.00
C CYS A 259 -1.02 5.41 -16.19
N PRO A 260 -0.64 5.15 -17.46
CA PRO A 260 -1.20 5.87 -18.61
C PRO A 260 -2.52 5.21 -19.07
N GLY A 261 -3.63 5.96 -19.06
CA GLY A 261 -4.91 5.45 -19.56
C GLY A 261 -6.17 6.26 -19.25
N MET A 262 -6.20 7.56 -19.53
CA MET A 262 -7.44 8.31 -19.74
C MET A 262 -7.31 9.15 -21.01
N THR A 263 -7.58 8.54 -22.16
CA THR A 263 -7.87 9.28 -23.39
C THR A 263 -9.37 9.56 -23.44
N SER A 264 -9.74 10.83 -23.32
CA SER A 264 -11.10 11.29 -23.55
C SER A 264 -11.43 11.20 -25.03
N SER A 265 -12.47 10.44 -25.39
CA SER A 265 -13.10 10.51 -26.70
C SER A 265 -13.91 11.79 -26.80
N LEU A 266 -13.32 12.85 -27.37
CA LEU A 266 -14.06 14.00 -27.86
C LEU A 266 -14.42 13.77 -29.33
N SER A 267 -15.68 13.44 -29.55
CA SER A 267 -16.37 13.59 -30.82
C SER A 267 -16.32 15.04 -31.28
N THR A 268 -15.81 15.30 -32.48
CA THR A 268 -16.02 16.59 -33.16
C THR A 268 -16.70 16.35 -34.50
N GLU A 269 -17.97 16.77 -34.56
CA GLU A 269 -18.70 16.99 -35.81
C GLU A 269 -18.07 18.16 -36.60
N SER A 270 -18.29 18.11 -37.91
CA SER A 270 -17.68 18.95 -38.94
C SER A 270 -18.07 20.42 -38.88
N MET A 271 -17.13 21.30 -39.24
CA MET A 271 -17.40 22.48 -40.07
C MET A 271 -16.22 22.75 -41.01
N ALA A 272 -16.54 22.95 -42.28
CA ALA A 272 -15.63 23.12 -43.40
C ALA A 272 -15.06 24.55 -43.52
N SER A 273 -13.83 24.69 -44.03
CA SER A 273 -13.53 25.39 -45.30
C SER A 273 -12.01 25.54 -45.54
N THR A 274 -11.57 25.17 -46.76
CA THR A 274 -10.54 25.76 -47.68
C THR A 274 -9.27 26.41 -47.08
N SER A 275 -8.03 26.27 -47.56
CA SER A 275 -7.44 25.88 -48.87
C SER A 275 -5.88 26.04 -48.80
N GLY A 276 -5.11 25.30 -49.64
CA GLY A 276 -3.68 25.53 -49.99
C GLY A 276 -2.66 24.66 -49.20
N THR A 277 -2.01 23.55 -49.63
CA THR A 277 -1.17 23.18 -50.80
C THR A 277 0.01 24.18 -51.02
N ILE A 278 1.33 23.89 -51.03
CA ILE A 278 2.30 22.76 -50.84
C ILE A 278 3.73 23.42 -50.70
N PRO A 279 4.92 22.81 -50.99
CA PRO A 279 5.66 21.61 -50.50
C PRO A 279 7.12 21.90 -50.01
N PHE A 280 7.75 20.91 -49.36
CA PHE A 280 8.82 20.05 -49.95
C PHE A 280 8.77 18.66 -49.31
#